data_AF-A0A966V1F5-F1
#
_entry.id   AF-A0A966V1F5-F1
#
_cell.length_a   1.000
_cell.length_b   1.000
_cell.length_c   1.000
_cell.angle_alpha   90.00
_cell.angle_beta   90.00
_cell.angle_gamma   90.00
#
_symmetry.space_group_name_H-M   'P 1'
#
loop_
_entity.id
_entity.type
_entity.pdbx_description
1 polymer ?
#
loop_
_entity_poly.entity_id
_entity_poly.type
_entity_poly.pdbx_seq_one_letter_code
_entity_poly.pdbx_strand_id
1 'polypeptide(L)'
;MTAMKPPMPPRETPLNLQLLLAPPGQLSGDGQLRELMLERRRHLNSASGDLWVLPRGREGQEAIAIADPAVAIWLQLRFGGVLQPARIDRAWLDRMALELPAAAGAPALGVDPPA
;
A
#
# COMPACT_ATOMS: atom_id res chain seq x y z
N MET A 1 -24.08 -15.69 -38.99
CA MET A 1 -23.52 -14.56 -38.22
C MET A 1 -23.46 -14.98 -36.76
N THR A 2 -22.31 -15.47 -36.30
CA THR A 2 -22.12 -15.87 -34.89
C THR A 2 -21.77 -14.62 -34.09
N ALA A 3 -22.62 -14.23 -33.15
CA ALA A 3 -22.31 -13.16 -32.21
C ALA A 3 -21.17 -13.62 -31.29
N MET A 4 -19.99 -13.03 -31.45
CA MET A 4 -18.91 -13.14 -30.47
C MET A 4 -19.39 -12.44 -29.19
N LYS A 5 -19.62 -13.23 -28.13
CA LYS A 5 -19.83 -12.72 -26.78
C LYS A 5 -18.57 -11.94 -26.38
N PRO A 6 -18.65 -10.66 -26.01
CA PRO A 6 -17.47 -9.91 -25.60
C PRO A 6 -16.83 -10.61 -24.39
N PRO A 7 -15.48 -10.64 -24.29
CA PRO A 7 -14.80 -11.20 -23.13
C PRO A 7 -15.28 -10.46 -21.89
N MET A 8 -15.79 -11.20 -20.92
CA MET A 8 -16.16 -10.66 -19.62
C MET A 8 -14.89 -10.02 -19.02
N PRO A 9 -14.93 -8.76 -18.56
CA PRO A 9 -13.77 -8.16 -17.91
C PRO A 9 -13.34 -9.05 -16.73
N PRO A 10 -12.03 -9.08 -16.39
CA PRO A 10 -11.56 -9.86 -15.24
C PRO A 10 -12.40 -9.48 -14.03
N ARG A 11 -12.95 -10.48 -13.33
CA ARG A 11 -13.76 -10.25 -12.14
C ARG A 11 -12.89 -9.51 -11.12
N GLU A 12 -13.20 -8.24 -10.91
CA GLU A 12 -12.63 -7.43 -9.83
C GLU A 12 -12.90 -8.18 -8.52
N THR A 13 -11.83 -8.68 -7.91
CA THR A 13 -11.91 -9.46 -6.67
C THR A 13 -11.51 -8.52 -5.54
N PRO A 14 -12.49 -7.93 -4.83
CA PRO A 14 -12.20 -7.04 -3.73
C PRO A 14 -11.68 -7.83 -2.55
N LEU A 15 -10.63 -7.30 -1.93
CA LEU A 15 -10.06 -7.82 -0.68
C LEU A 15 -10.55 -6.98 0.49
N ASN A 16 -10.82 -7.64 1.61
CA ASN A 16 -10.99 -6.96 2.89
C ASN A 16 -9.61 -6.78 3.50
N LEU A 17 -9.22 -5.53 3.76
CA LEU A 17 -7.88 -5.14 4.16
C LEU A 17 -7.95 -4.20 5.36
N GLN A 18 -6.82 -4.05 6.04
CA GLN A 18 -6.59 -2.98 6.99
C GLN A 18 -5.69 -1.92 6.34
N LEU A 19 -6.11 -0.66 6.39
CA LEU A 19 -5.28 0.48 6.03
C LEU A 19 -4.60 1.03 7.26
N LEU A 20 -3.28 1.14 7.22
CA LEU A 20 -2.53 1.93 8.20
C LEU A 20 -2.30 3.32 7.61
N LEU A 21 -2.92 4.33 8.22
CA LEU A 21 -2.78 5.73 7.84
C LEU A 21 -1.87 6.45 8.83
N ALA A 22 -0.96 7.27 8.33
CA ALA A 22 -0.09 8.09 9.16
C ALA A 22 0.28 9.42 8.48
N PRO A 23 0.69 10.44 9.25
CA PRO A 23 1.34 11.64 8.73
C PRO A 23 2.50 11.34 7.75
N PRO A 24 2.79 12.27 6.83
CA PRO A 24 3.94 12.15 5.92
C PRO A 24 5.25 11.88 6.65
N GLY A 25 6.06 10.95 6.13
CA GLY A 25 7.36 10.59 6.67
C GLY A 25 7.33 9.73 7.94
N GLN A 26 6.16 9.45 8.53
CA GLN A 26 6.10 8.63 9.74
C GLN A 26 6.34 7.13 9.47
N LEU A 27 5.86 6.60 8.35
CA LEU A 27 6.03 5.20 7.97
C LEU A 27 7.29 5.01 7.13
N SER A 28 7.63 5.98 6.27
CA SER A 28 8.75 5.85 5.33
C SER A 28 10.06 6.54 5.78
N GLY A 29 10.02 7.46 6.74
CA GLY A 29 11.09 8.43 6.99
C GLY A 29 12.44 7.83 7.38
N ASP A 30 12.45 6.73 8.12
CA ASP A 30 13.67 6.03 8.54
C ASP A 30 14.05 4.84 7.64
N GLY A 31 13.25 4.57 6.60
CA GLY A 31 13.45 3.47 5.66
C GLY A 31 13.14 2.07 6.20
N GLN A 32 12.79 1.90 7.48
CA GLN A 32 12.57 0.57 8.06
C GLN A 32 11.39 -0.17 7.43
N LEU A 33 10.30 0.55 7.11
CA LEU A 33 9.17 -0.06 6.41
C LEU A 33 9.56 -0.57 5.02
N ARG A 34 10.42 0.17 4.32
CA ARG A 34 10.90 -0.23 2.98
C ARG A 34 11.69 -1.53 3.06
N GLU A 35 12.63 -1.63 4.01
CA GLU A 35 13.41 -2.86 4.24
C GLU A 35 12.52 -4.03 4.61
N LEU A 36 11.55 -3.81 5.50
CA LEU A 36 10.57 -4.81 5.88
C LEU A 36 9.77 -5.33 4.69
N MET A 37 9.26 -4.43 3.84
CA MET A 37 8.50 -4.82 2.66
C MET A 37 9.37 -5.62 1.69
N LEU A 38 10.63 -5.23 1.49
CA LEU A 38 11.58 -5.99 0.67
C LEU A 38 11.81 -7.40 1.20
N GLU A 39 12.03 -7.55 2.51
CA GLU A 39 12.25 -8.85 3.14
C GLU A 39 11.00 -9.74 3.03
N ARG A 40 9.81 -9.18 3.28
CA ARG A 40 8.55 -9.93 3.13
C ARG A 40 8.30 -10.39 1.70
N ARG A 41 8.56 -9.54 0.70
CA ARG A 41 8.42 -9.90 -0.72
C ARG A 41 9.33 -11.07 -1.09
N ARG A 42 10.56 -11.08 -0.58
CA ARG A 42 11.53 -12.18 -0.78
C ARG A 42 11.06 -13.46 -0.09
N HIS A 43 10.69 -13.39 1.18
CA HIS A 43 10.26 -14.55 1.95
C HIS A 43 8.99 -15.19 1.38
N LEU A 44 7.99 -14.37 1.02
CA LEU A 44 6.71 -14.87 0.49
C LEU A 44 6.75 -15.15 -1.02
N ASN A 45 7.89 -14.90 -1.69
CA ASN A 45 8.04 -14.95 -3.14
C ASN A 45 6.86 -14.27 -3.89
N SER A 46 6.49 -13.08 -3.42
CA SER A 46 5.31 -12.33 -3.85
C SER A 46 5.67 -10.87 -4.08
N ALA A 47 5.17 -10.28 -5.17
CA ALA A 47 5.47 -8.89 -5.52
C ALA A 47 4.98 -7.87 -4.49
N SER A 48 3.91 -8.17 -3.74
CA SER A 48 3.40 -7.31 -2.67
C SER A 48 3.92 -7.73 -1.29
N GLY A 49 4.12 -9.02 -1.06
CA GLY A 49 4.36 -9.54 0.29
C GLY A 49 3.17 -9.28 1.24
N ASP A 50 1.97 -9.20 0.66
CA ASP A 50 0.69 -8.85 1.31
C ASP A 50 0.65 -7.44 1.94
N LEU A 51 1.51 -6.56 1.43
CA LEU A 51 1.59 -5.14 1.77
C LEU A 51 1.63 -4.30 0.49
N TRP A 52 0.85 -3.23 0.46
CA TRP A 52 0.77 -2.34 -0.69
C TRP A 52 0.86 -0.87 -0.25
N VAL A 53 1.76 -0.10 -0.85
CA VAL A 53 1.86 1.35 -0.60
C VAL A 53 0.88 2.08 -1.51
N LEU A 54 -0.03 2.85 -0.93
CA LEU A 54 -1.02 3.58 -1.71
C LEU A 54 -0.42 4.90 -2.23
N PRO A 55 -0.54 5.21 -3.54
CA PRO A 55 0.16 6.34 -4.18
C PRO A 55 -0.30 7.72 -3.70
N ARG A 56 -1.47 7.81 -3.04
CA ARG A 56 -1.97 8.99 -2.36
C ARG A 56 -2.79 8.52 -1.17
N GLY A 57 -2.24 8.59 0.05
CA GLY A 57 -3.10 8.49 1.22
C GLY A 57 -4.12 9.64 1.24
N ARG A 58 -5.13 9.54 2.09
CA ARG A 58 -6.09 10.64 2.29
C ARG A 58 -5.31 11.89 2.68
N GLU A 59 -5.56 13.01 1.99
CA GLU A 59 -5.06 14.33 2.41
C GLU A 59 -3.53 14.43 2.58
N GLY A 60 -2.77 13.72 1.75
CA GLY A 60 -1.30 13.73 1.79
C GLY A 60 -0.68 12.80 2.84
N GLN A 61 -1.49 12.01 3.54
CA GLN A 61 -1.02 10.98 4.45
C GLN A 61 -0.24 9.87 3.72
N GLU A 62 0.62 9.19 4.46
CA GLU A 62 1.14 7.89 4.06
C GLU A 62 0.09 6.82 4.38
N ALA A 63 -0.07 5.86 3.46
CA ALA A 63 -1.06 4.81 3.59
C ALA A 63 -0.51 3.48 3.07
N ILE A 64 -0.69 2.44 3.87
CA ILE A 64 -0.33 1.06 3.51
C ILE A 64 -1.58 0.20 3.64
N ALA A 65 -1.90 -0.60 2.63
CA ALA A 65 -2.91 -1.63 2.71
C ALA A 65 -2.26 -2.96 3.12
N ILE A 66 -2.90 -3.66 4.07
CA ILE A 66 -2.40 -4.87 4.71
C ILE A 66 -3.48 -5.95 4.67
N ALA A 67 -3.14 -7.14 4.17
CA ALA A 67 -4.10 -8.25 4.10
C ALA A 67 -4.26 -9.00 5.42
N ASP A 68 -3.17 -9.19 6.17
CA ASP A 68 -3.16 -9.92 7.43
C ASP A 68 -3.45 -8.98 8.63
N PRO A 69 -4.56 -9.16 9.36
CA PRO A 69 -4.89 -8.33 10.52
C PRO A 69 -3.82 -8.35 11.63
N ALA A 70 -3.13 -9.47 11.83
CA ALA A 70 -2.08 -9.56 12.85
C ALA A 70 -0.86 -8.71 12.45
N VAL A 71 -0.50 -8.72 11.16
CA VAL A 71 0.54 -7.85 10.61
C VAL A 71 0.12 -6.38 10.72
N ALA A 72 -1.16 -6.07 10.47
CA ALA A 72 -1.67 -4.70 10.58
C ALA A 72 -1.53 -4.14 12.00
N ILE A 73 -1.92 -4.92 13.02
CA ILE A 73 -1.78 -4.54 14.43
C ILE A 73 -0.29 -4.36 14.77
N TRP A 74 0.57 -5.29 14.35
CA TRP A 74 2.00 -5.20 14.62
C TRP A 74 2.63 -3.96 13.98
N LEU A 75 2.27 -3.64 12.73
CA LEU A 75 2.73 -2.43 12.04
C LEU A 75 2.25 -1.16 12.75
N GLN A 76 1.00 -1.12 13.21
CA GLN A 76 0.48 0.00 13.97
C GLN A 76 1.25 0.22 15.28
N LEU A 77 1.58 -0.85 16.00
CA LEU A 77 2.37 -0.75 17.24
C LEU A 77 3.80 -0.27 16.97
N ARG A 78 4.39 -0.67 15.85
CA ARG A 78 5.78 -0.32 15.50
C ARG A 78 5.91 1.10 14.98
N PHE A 79 5.06 1.49 14.04
CA PHE A 79 5.18 2.75 13.31
C PHE A 79 4.18 3.82 13.81
N GLY A 80 3.25 3.45 14.69
CA GLY A 80 2.12 4.30 15.07
C GLY A 80 1.06 4.36 13.97
N GLY A 81 0.25 5.42 13.99
CA GLY A 81 -0.82 5.63 13.00
C GLY A 81 -2.16 5.01 13.40
N VAL A 82 -3.12 5.11 12.48
CA VAL A 82 -4.52 4.69 12.69
C VAL A 82 -4.89 3.61 11.71
N LEU A 83 -5.42 2.50 12.22
CA LEU A 83 -5.99 1.44 11.39
C LEU A 83 -7.43 1.75 10.98
N GLN A 84 -7.74 1.57 9.71
CA GLN A 84 -9.09 1.67 9.17
C GLN A 84 -9.39 0.46 8.27
N PRO A 85 -10.56 -0.19 8.40
CA PRO A 85 -10.94 -1.24 7.47
C PRO A 85 -11.16 -0.65 6.07
N ALA A 86 -10.75 -1.38 5.04
CA ALA A 86 -11.00 -1.02 3.66
C ALA A 86 -11.31 -2.23 2.80
N ARG A 87 -12.01 -1.96 1.70
CA ARG A 87 -12.28 -2.94 0.66
C ARG A 87 -11.73 -2.40 -0.65
N ILE A 88 -10.70 -3.06 -1.19
CA ILE A 88 -9.97 -2.59 -2.38
C ILE A 88 -9.79 -3.75 -3.35
N ASP A 89 -9.95 -3.46 -4.65
CA ASP A 89 -9.77 -4.45 -5.70
C ASP A 89 -8.32 -4.89 -5.86
N ARG A 90 -8.13 -6.21 -5.87
CA ARG A 90 -6.79 -6.81 -6.01
C ARG A 90 -6.07 -6.37 -7.28
N ALA A 91 -6.79 -6.33 -8.40
CA ALA A 91 -6.22 -5.94 -9.69
C ALA A 91 -5.71 -4.49 -9.68
N TRP A 92 -6.39 -3.60 -8.95
CA TRP A 92 -5.95 -2.22 -8.78
C TRP A 92 -4.70 -2.14 -7.91
N LEU A 93 -4.66 -2.89 -6.80
CA LEU A 93 -3.48 -2.95 -5.91
C LEU A 93 -2.23 -3.44 -6.63
N ASP A 94 -2.34 -4.51 -7.41
CA ASP A 94 -1.20 -5.06 -8.15
C ASP A 94 -0.72 -4.12 -9.26
N ARG A 95 -1.59 -3.26 -9.79
CA ARG A 95 -1.21 -2.28 -10.83
C ARG A 95 -0.63 -1.00 -10.26
N MET A 96 -1.18 -0.52 -9.14
CA MET A 96 -0.98 0.86 -8.67
C MET A 96 -0.19 0.96 -7.36
N ALA A 97 -0.03 -0.13 -6.61
CA ALA A 97 0.40 -0.09 -5.22
C ALA A 97 1.54 -1.08 -4.89
N LEU A 98 2.29 -1.52 -5.90
CA LEU A 98 3.48 -2.38 -5.75
C LEU A 98 4.77 -1.59 -5.54
N GLU A 99 4.71 -0.27 -5.55
CA GLU A 99 5.86 0.55 -5.20
C GLU A 99 6.29 0.30 -3.75
N LEU A 100 7.54 0.66 -3.47
CA LEU A 100 8.11 0.61 -2.14
C LEU A 100 8.03 1.99 -1.49
N PRO A 101 7.93 2.08 -0.16
CA PRO A 101 8.03 3.35 0.55
C PRO A 101 9.36 4.04 0.21
N ALA A 102 9.41 5.35 0.43
CA ALA A 102 10.63 6.12 0.25
C ALA A 102 11.81 5.50 1.02
N ALA A 103 13.02 5.60 0.45
CA ALA A 103 14.23 5.20 1.17
C ALA A 103 14.54 6.22 2.27
N ALA A 104 15.29 5.79 3.30
CA ALA A 104 15.71 6.68 4.38
C ALA A 104 16.39 7.94 3.83
N GLY A 105 15.98 9.11 4.31
CA GLY A 105 16.54 10.40 3.89
C GLY A 105 16.19 10.84 2.47
N ALA A 106 15.28 10.14 1.77
CA ALA A 106 14.67 10.69 0.56
C ALA A 106 13.88 11.96 0.95
N PRO A 107 13.98 13.05 0.16
CA PRO A 107 13.20 14.24 0.45
C PRO A 107 11.71 13.85 0.45
N ALA A 108 11.01 14.14 1.55
CA ALA A 108 9.56 14.26 1.50
C ALA A 108 9.27 15.23 0.35
N LEU A 109 8.36 14.88 -0.56
CA LEU A 109 7.97 15.72 -1.70
C LEU A 109 7.35 17.03 -1.18
N GLY A 110 8.20 17.94 -0.72
CA GLY A 110 7.94 19.33 -0.42
C GLY A 110 8.31 20.13 -1.67
N VAL A 111 7.38 20.19 -2.60
CA VAL A 111 7.29 21.37 -3.47
C VAL A 111 6.22 22.26 -2.85
N ASP A 112 6.69 23.26 -2.12
CA ASP A 112 5.89 24.40 -1.71
C ASP A 112 5.18 24.98 -2.96
N PRO A 113 3.86 25.26 -2.93
CA PRO A 113 3.24 26.02 -4.02
C PRO A 113 3.85 27.43 -4.04
N PRO A 114 4.13 28.01 -5.23
CA PRO A 114 4.69 29.35 -5.29
C PRO A 114 3.73 30.36 -4.61
N ALA A 115 4.36 31.31 -3.91
CA ALA A 115 3.73 32.42 -3.19
C ALA A 115 2.67 33.18 -3.99
#